data_AF-A0A918QZR2-F1
#
_entry.id   AF-A0A918QZR2-F1
#
_cell.length_a   1.000
_cell.length_b   1.000
_cell.length_c   1.000
_cell.angle_alpha   90.00
_cell.angle_beta   90.00
_cell.angle_gamma   90.00
#
_symmetry.space_group_name_H-M   'P 1'
#
loop_
_entity.id
_entity.type
_entity.pdbx_description
1 polymer ?
#
loop_
_entity_poly.entity_id
_entity_poly.type
_entity_poly.pdbx_seq_one_letter_code
_entity_poly.pdbx_strand_id
1 'polypeptide(L)'
;MRTEDVLAQIDRALTDCTVSPDAMRCRPAEEPPAAAPPRPVAVPTAGREFLVRRLVDRHGLTRAAALRAVLAAERGTSTEHAEAVQAEVRALAGEMMQRLRDAFRPLVASWAAAMQRLVDAAQHLQATASKGQPVRRRPDRPAWQSPYGPPLKRR
;
A
#
# COMPACT_ATOMS: atom_id res chain seq x y z
N MET A 1 30.43 -33.98 -0.11
CA MET A 1 30.10 -34.21 -1.54
C MET A 1 31.11 -35.18 -2.07
N ARG A 2 30.66 -36.32 -2.61
CA ARG A 2 31.55 -37.31 -3.23
C ARG A 2 31.72 -36.95 -4.70
N THR A 3 32.86 -37.32 -5.29
CA THR A 3 33.18 -37.03 -6.69
C THR A 3 32.11 -37.53 -7.67
N GLU A 4 31.45 -38.64 -7.33
CA GLU A 4 30.34 -39.20 -8.10
C GLU A 4 29.11 -38.27 -8.14
N ASP A 5 28.85 -37.53 -7.06
CA ASP A 5 27.75 -36.56 -7.02
C ASP A 5 28.00 -35.39 -7.99
N VAL A 6 29.27 -34.98 -8.13
CA VAL A 6 29.69 -33.89 -9.03
C VAL A 6 29.56 -34.32 -10.48
N LEU A 7 29.98 -35.54 -10.82
CA LEU A 7 29.86 -36.05 -12.19
C LEU A 7 28.40 -36.24 -12.58
N ALA A 8 27.57 -36.78 -11.68
CA ALA A 8 26.13 -36.90 -11.91
C ALA A 8 25.44 -35.53 -12.08
N GLN A 9 25.90 -34.49 -11.37
CA GLN A 9 25.39 -33.13 -11.53
C GLN A 9 25.79 -32.52 -12.87
N ILE A 10 27.02 -32.76 -13.34
CA ILE A 10 27.50 -32.28 -14.64
C ILE A 10 26.73 -32.95 -15.77
N ASP A 11 26.56 -34.28 -15.73
CA ASP A 11 25.79 -34.99 -16.76
C ASP A 11 24.34 -34.51 -16.83
N ARG A 12 23.74 -34.22 -15.67
CA ARG A 12 22.38 -33.68 -15.58
C ARG A 12 22.27 -32.28 -16.15
N ALA A 13 23.28 -31.44 -15.92
CA ALA A 13 23.34 -30.09 -16.50
C ALA A 13 23.58 -30.12 -18.02
N LEU A 14 24.35 -31.09 -18.53
CA LEU A 14 24.60 -31.26 -19.97
C LEU A 14 23.38 -31.83 -20.73
N THR A 15 22.51 -32.59 -20.06
CA THR A 15 21.28 -33.12 -20.65
C THR A 15 20.06 -32.23 -20.43
N ASP A 16 20.18 -31.16 -19.65
CA ASP A 16 19.11 -30.18 -19.45
C ASP A 16 19.03 -29.22 -20.64
N CYS A 17 18.37 -29.68 -21.70
CA CYS A 17 18.08 -28.89 -22.90
C CYS A 17 16.82 -28.02 -22.72
N THR A 18 16.28 -27.88 -21.49
CA THR A 18 15.05 -27.11 -21.25
C THR A 18 15.33 -25.62 -21.18
N VAL A 19 15.69 -25.06 -22.34
CA VAL A 19 15.75 -23.62 -22.51
C VAL A 19 14.30 -23.12 -22.53
N SER A 20 13.91 -22.38 -21.50
CA SER A 20 12.61 -21.68 -21.47
C SER A 20 12.44 -20.89 -22.79
N PRO A 21 11.28 -20.90 -23.44
CA PRO A 21 11.04 -20.10 -24.65
C PRO A 21 11.24 -18.59 -24.42
N ASP A 22 11.33 -18.17 -23.16
CA ASP A 22 11.64 -16.79 -22.75
C ASP A 22 13.14 -16.47 -22.77
N ALA A 23 14.03 -17.46 -22.73
CA ALA A 23 15.49 -17.26 -22.72
C ALA A 23 16.04 -16.78 -24.07
N MET A 24 15.34 -17.04 -25.18
CA MET A 24 15.67 -16.47 -26.50
C MET A 24 15.12 -15.06 -26.71
N ARG A 25 14.38 -14.51 -25.74
CA ARG A 25 13.87 -13.13 -25.78
C ARG A 25 14.78 -12.19 -25.00
N CYS A 26 16.08 -12.23 -25.28
CA CYS A 26 16.93 -11.08 -25.01
C CYS A 26 16.56 -9.98 -26.00
N ARG A 27 15.44 -9.29 -25.74
CA ARG A 27 15.20 -7.98 -26.37
C ARG A 27 16.31 -7.07 -25.82
N PRO A 28 17.12 -6.41 -26.66
CA PRO A 28 18.02 -5.38 -26.15
C PRO A 28 17.16 -4.43 -25.32
N ALA A 29 17.64 -4.10 -24.10
CA ALA A 29 16.91 -3.26 -23.16
C ALA A 29 16.27 -2.12 -23.95
N GLU A 30 14.92 -2.06 -23.93
CA GLU A 30 14.20 -0.97 -24.55
C GLU A 30 14.85 0.31 -24.05
N GLU A 31 15.35 1.10 -24.99
CA GLU A 31 15.83 2.45 -24.76
C GLU A 31 14.84 3.12 -23.80
N PRO A 32 15.28 3.69 -22.67
CA PRO A 32 14.38 4.24 -21.68
C PRO A 32 13.39 5.15 -22.42
N PRO A 33 12.07 4.98 -22.21
CA PRO A 33 11.06 5.70 -22.97
C PRO A 33 11.44 7.17 -22.96
N ALA A 34 11.51 7.78 -24.16
CA ALA A 34 11.85 9.19 -24.35
C ALA A 34 11.23 9.99 -23.21
N ALA A 35 12.10 10.62 -22.40
CA ALA A 35 11.74 11.20 -21.12
C ALA A 35 10.39 11.91 -21.25
N ALA A 36 9.37 11.37 -20.57
CA ALA A 36 8.02 11.88 -20.67
C ALA A 36 8.07 13.41 -20.48
N PRO A 37 7.37 14.19 -21.33
CA PRO A 37 7.44 15.63 -21.25
C PRO A 37 7.14 16.06 -19.82
N PRO A 38 7.90 17.01 -19.25
CA PRO A 38 7.73 17.40 -17.86
C PRO A 38 6.29 17.83 -17.66
N ARG A 39 5.55 17.11 -16.81
CA ARG A 39 4.16 17.43 -16.53
C ARG A 39 4.09 18.84 -15.95
N PRO A 40 3.18 19.70 -16.45
CA PRO A 40 3.05 21.05 -15.92
C PRO A 40 2.75 20.98 -14.42
N VAL A 41 3.54 21.69 -13.64
CA VAL A 41 3.35 21.76 -12.19
C VAL A 41 2.41 22.93 -11.91
N ALA A 42 1.23 22.65 -11.38
CA ALA A 42 0.34 23.69 -10.88
C ALA A 42 0.84 24.18 -9.52
N VAL A 43 1.60 25.27 -9.52
CA VAL A 43 2.05 25.92 -8.28
C VAL A 43 1.12 27.12 -8.03
N PRO A 44 0.42 27.18 -6.87
CA PRO A 44 -0.33 28.39 -6.51
C PRO A 44 0.62 29.58 -6.38
N THR A 45 0.15 30.80 -6.68
CA THR A 45 0.98 32.02 -6.75
C THR A 45 1.84 32.25 -5.50
N ALA A 46 1.30 31.94 -4.31
CA ALA A 46 2.01 32.02 -3.04
C ALA A 46 3.13 30.95 -2.90
N GLY A 47 2.94 29.75 -3.47
CA GLY A 47 3.96 28.71 -3.52
C GLY A 47 5.12 29.04 -4.46
N ARG A 48 4.88 29.91 -5.46
CA ARG A 48 5.90 30.31 -6.44
C ARG A 48 7.06 31.05 -5.80
N GLU A 49 6.79 32.06 -4.97
CA GLU A 49 7.84 32.81 -4.29
C GLU A 49 8.64 31.94 -3.32
N PHE A 50 7.95 31.03 -2.64
CA PHE A 50 8.59 30.07 -1.74
C PHE A 50 9.55 29.15 -2.50
N LEU A 51 9.13 28.59 -3.65
CA LEU A 51 10.00 27.78 -4.51
C LEU A 51 11.20 28.57 -5.02
N VAL A 52 10.99 29.79 -5.49
CA VAL A 52 12.08 30.66 -5.96
C VAL A 52 13.10 30.87 -4.86
N ARG A 53 12.67 31.24 -3.64
CA ARG A 53 13.58 31.44 -2.50
C ARG A 53 14.35 30.17 -2.16
N ARG A 54 13.68 29.01 -2.12
CA ARG A 54 14.30 27.73 -1.79
C ARG A 54 15.31 27.27 -2.85
N LEU A 55 15.04 27.55 -4.13
CA LEU A 55 15.97 27.31 -5.24
C LEU A 55 17.22 28.22 -5.14
N VAL A 56 17.06 29.47 -4.73
CA VAL A 56 18.21 30.35 -4.45
C VAL A 56 19.02 29.79 -3.27
N ASP A 57 18.36 29.49 -2.16
CA ASP A 57 19.01 29.12 -0.90
C ASP A 57 19.74 27.76 -0.97
N ARG A 58 19.15 26.77 -1.67
CA ARG A 58 19.68 25.39 -1.70
C ARG A 58 20.45 25.02 -2.96
N HIS A 59 20.11 25.64 -4.09
CA HIS A 59 20.75 25.35 -5.38
C HIS A 59 21.61 26.50 -5.89
N GLY A 60 21.74 27.60 -5.13
CA GLY A 60 22.60 28.73 -5.48
C GLY A 60 22.16 29.49 -6.74
N LEU A 61 20.91 29.29 -7.18
CA LEU A 61 20.39 29.92 -8.38
C LEU A 61 20.24 31.43 -8.19
N THR A 62 20.51 32.22 -9.22
CA THR A 62 20.11 33.63 -9.18
C THR A 62 18.59 33.73 -9.16
N ARG A 63 18.05 34.75 -8.48
CA ARG A 63 16.58 34.94 -8.38
C ARG A 63 15.90 34.95 -9.75
N ALA A 64 16.53 35.56 -10.75
CA ALA A 64 16.04 35.59 -12.12
C ALA A 64 16.09 34.22 -12.82
N ALA A 65 17.14 33.42 -12.60
CA ALA A 65 17.21 32.05 -13.10
C ALA A 65 16.17 31.14 -12.44
N ALA A 66 16.02 31.22 -11.11
CA ALA A 66 15.01 30.46 -10.37
C ALA A 66 13.59 30.80 -10.82
N LEU A 67 13.26 32.08 -11.02
CA LEU A 67 11.94 32.49 -11.49
C LEU A 67 11.65 32.01 -12.92
N ARG A 68 12.64 32.06 -13.82
CA ARG A 68 12.51 31.51 -15.18
C ARG A 68 12.29 29.99 -15.15
N ALA A 69 13.01 29.26 -14.29
CA ALA A 69 12.87 27.82 -14.14
C ALA A 69 11.47 27.43 -13.63
N VAL A 70 10.94 28.13 -12.63
CA VAL A 70 9.60 27.87 -12.10
C VAL A 70 8.51 28.18 -13.15
N LEU A 71 8.61 29.31 -13.84
CA LEU A 71 7.67 29.64 -14.92
C LEU A 71 7.74 28.68 -16.11
N ALA A 72 8.92 28.09 -16.38
CA ALA A 72 9.07 27.07 -17.39
C ALA A 72 8.43 25.75 -16.95
N ALA A 73 8.60 25.37 -15.68
CA ALA A 73 7.96 24.19 -15.09
C ALA A 73 6.42 24.31 -15.05
N GLU A 74 5.87 25.49 -14.78
CA GLU A 74 4.43 25.77 -14.89
C GLU A 74 3.92 25.58 -16.33
N ARG A 75 4.72 25.98 -17.32
CA ARG A 75 4.42 25.83 -18.76
C ARG A 75 4.73 24.43 -19.31
N GLY A 76 5.21 23.50 -18.49
CA GLY A 76 5.63 22.17 -18.95
C GLY A 76 6.82 22.19 -19.91
N THR A 77 7.64 23.25 -19.87
CA THR A 77 8.83 23.39 -20.70
C THR A 77 10.06 22.93 -19.91
N SER A 78 10.85 22.01 -20.49
CA SER A 78 12.10 21.58 -19.88
C SER A 78 13.16 22.68 -20.00
N THR A 79 13.83 22.98 -18.89
CA THR A 79 14.95 23.91 -18.81
C THR A 79 16.10 23.23 -18.08
N GLU A 80 17.30 23.80 -18.16
CA GLU A 80 18.49 23.31 -17.45
C GLU A 80 18.26 23.11 -15.94
N HIS A 81 17.33 23.86 -15.35
CA HIS A 81 16.99 23.79 -13.92
C HIS A 81 15.67 23.07 -13.63
N ALA A 82 15.08 22.37 -14.62
CA ALA A 82 13.81 21.66 -14.44
C ALA A 82 13.91 20.55 -13.39
N GLU A 83 15.05 19.85 -13.32
CA GLU A 83 15.28 18.80 -12.32
C GLU A 83 15.32 19.36 -10.89
N ALA A 84 16.00 20.50 -10.70
CA ALA A 84 16.06 21.19 -9.40
C ALA A 84 14.67 21.66 -8.94
N VAL A 85 13.88 22.23 -9.86
CA VAL A 85 12.49 22.62 -9.57
C VAL A 85 11.65 21.40 -9.19
N GLN A 86 11.75 20.29 -9.94
CA GLN A 86 11.00 19.08 -9.64
C GLN A 86 11.40 18.45 -8.29
N ALA A 87 12.69 18.43 -7.97
CA ALA A 87 13.19 17.93 -6.69
C ALA A 87 12.59 18.72 -5.52
N GLU A 88 12.56 20.04 -5.61
CA GLU A 88 12.01 20.89 -4.56
C GLU A 88 10.48 20.83 -4.45
N VAL A 89 9.78 20.71 -5.58
CA VAL A 89 8.34 20.48 -5.59
C VAL A 89 7.99 19.15 -4.90
N ARG A 90 8.73 18.07 -5.20
CA ARG A 90 8.53 16.76 -4.54
C ARG A 90 8.81 16.84 -3.04
N ALA A 91 9.88 17.53 -2.65
CA ALA A 91 10.23 17.72 -1.25
C ALA A 91 9.12 18.48 -0.50
N LEU A 92 8.58 19.54 -1.10
CA LEU A 92 7.46 20.29 -0.52
C LEU A 92 6.18 19.47 -0.42
N ALA A 93 5.85 18.69 -1.45
CA ALA A 93 4.71 17.79 -1.40
C ALA A 93 4.87 16.75 -0.28
N GLY A 94 6.08 16.20 -0.10
CA GLY A 94 6.40 15.28 0.99
C GLY A 94 6.24 15.92 2.37
N GLU A 95 6.79 17.11 2.58
CA GLU A 95 6.67 17.87 3.83
C GLU A 95 5.20 18.20 4.16
N MET A 96 4.42 18.62 3.16
CA MET A 96 3.00 18.93 3.33
C MET A 96 2.19 17.68 3.67
N MET A 97 2.43 16.57 2.98
CA MET A 97 1.78 15.28 3.28
C MET A 97 2.15 14.76 4.66
N GLN A 98 3.38 14.96 5.11
CA GLN A 98 3.81 14.61 6.47
C GLN A 98 3.01 15.40 7.51
N ARG A 99 2.92 16.73 7.35
CA ARG A 99 2.13 17.59 8.24
C ARG A 99 0.65 17.23 8.23
N LEU A 100 0.10 16.94 7.06
CA LEU A 100 -1.28 16.48 6.94
C LEU A 100 -1.48 15.17 7.69
N ARG A 101 -0.59 14.19 7.51
CA ARG A 101 -0.63 12.92 8.22
C ARG A 101 -0.56 13.12 9.74
N ASP A 102 0.32 14.00 10.21
CA ASP A 102 0.47 14.28 11.65
C ASP A 102 -0.78 14.96 12.22
N ALA A 103 -1.40 15.89 11.49
CA ALA A 103 -2.65 16.53 11.88
C ALA A 103 -3.84 15.57 11.89
N PHE A 104 -3.89 14.62 10.95
CA PHE A 104 -4.96 13.63 10.86
C PHE A 104 -4.73 12.39 11.74
N ARG A 105 -3.52 12.16 12.25
CA ARG A 105 -3.20 11.06 13.16
C ARG A 105 -4.19 10.91 14.33
N PRO A 106 -4.57 11.97 15.08
CA PRO A 106 -5.54 11.83 16.17
C PRO A 106 -6.94 11.44 15.68
N LEU A 107 -7.37 11.94 14.52
CA LEU A 107 -8.66 11.58 13.92
C LEU A 107 -8.69 10.10 13.51
N VAL A 108 -7.61 9.62 12.88
CA VAL A 108 -7.48 8.20 12.52
C VAL A 108 -7.45 7.33 13.78
N ALA A 109 -6.76 7.77 14.84
CA ALA A 109 -6.71 7.04 16.10
C ALA A 109 -8.09 6.96 16.80
N SER A 110 -8.86 8.04 16.81
CA SER A 110 -10.20 8.05 17.40
C SER A 110 -11.18 7.20 16.59
N TRP A 111 -11.08 7.24 15.26
CA TRP A 111 -11.88 6.39 14.38
C TRP A 111 -11.52 4.91 14.53
N ALA A 112 -10.23 4.57 14.59
CA ALA A 112 -9.78 3.21 14.87
C ALA A 112 -10.30 2.70 16.22
N ALA A 113 -10.24 3.52 17.27
CA ALA A 113 -10.79 3.18 18.58
C ALA A 113 -12.31 2.97 18.55
N ALA A 114 -13.06 3.77 17.79
CA ALA A 114 -14.49 3.60 17.61
C ALA A 114 -14.82 2.30 16.86
N MET A 115 -14.07 1.98 15.80
CA MET A 115 -14.22 0.73 15.05
C MET A 115 -13.90 -0.49 15.92
N GLN A 116 -12.86 -0.42 16.76
CA GLN A 116 -12.52 -1.50 17.68
C GLN A 116 -13.69 -1.81 18.63
N ARG A 117 -14.31 -0.77 19.21
CA ARG A 117 -15.48 -0.93 20.09
C ARG A 117 -16.67 -1.56 19.38
N LEU A 118 -16.89 -1.25 18.10
CA LEU A 118 -17.94 -1.88 17.30
C LEU A 118 -17.68 -3.37 17.07
N VAL A 119 -16.42 -3.73 16.79
CA VAL A 119 -16.00 -5.13 16.64
C VAL A 119 -16.17 -5.88 17.95
N ASP A 120 -15.73 -5.31 19.07
CA ASP A 120 -15.86 -5.93 20.39
C ASP A 120 -17.35 -6.15 20.75
N ALA A 121 -18.19 -5.14 20.51
CA ALA A 121 -19.64 -5.25 20.74
C ALA A 121 -20.28 -6.35 19.86
N ALA A 122 -19.90 -6.46 18.59
CA ALA A 122 -20.38 -7.49 17.69
C ALA A 122 -19.96 -8.90 18.15
N GLN A 123 -18.70 -9.07 18.59
CA GLN A 123 -18.20 -10.33 19.13
C GLN A 123 -18.93 -10.73 20.41
N HIS A 124 -19.21 -9.77 21.31
CA HIS A 124 -20.00 -10.02 22.51
C HIS A 124 -21.42 -10.49 22.18
N LEU A 125 -22.10 -9.84 21.23
CA LEU A 125 -23.42 -10.27 20.78
C LEU A 125 -23.39 -11.68 20.17
N GLN A 126 -22.40 -11.99 19.34
CA GLN A 126 -22.24 -13.33 18.77
C GLN A 126 -22.01 -14.40 19.85
N ALA A 127 -21.17 -14.11 20.85
CA ALA A 127 -20.92 -15.02 21.98
C ALA A 127 -22.17 -15.27 22.83
N THR A 128 -23.02 -14.25 23.02
CA THR A 128 -24.30 -14.42 23.73
C THR A 128 -25.34 -15.17 22.90
N ALA A 129 -25.39 -14.93 21.58
CA ALA A 129 -26.28 -15.65 20.66
C ALA A 129 -25.95 -17.15 20.60
N SER A 130 -24.67 -17.53 20.66
CA SER A 130 -24.24 -18.94 20.72
C SER A 130 -24.67 -19.66 22.02
N LYS A 131 -24.83 -18.94 23.13
CA LYS A 131 -25.33 -19.53 24.40
C LYS A 131 -26.85 -19.74 24.40
N GLY A 132 -27.58 -19.03 23.54
CA GLY A 132 -29.03 -19.19 23.37
C GLY A 132 -29.42 -20.20 22.28
N GLN A 133 -28.49 -20.97 21.74
CA GLN A 133 -28.81 -21.99 20.73
C GLN A 133 -29.78 -23.00 21.36
N PRO A 134 -31.00 -23.19 20.81
CA PRO A 134 -31.92 -24.17 21.34
C PRO A 134 -31.26 -25.53 21.27
N VAL A 135 -31.20 -26.23 22.42
CA VAL A 135 -30.67 -27.59 22.54
C VAL A 135 -31.20 -28.40 21.36
N ARG A 136 -30.30 -28.85 20.47
CA ARG A 136 -30.68 -29.69 19.32
C ARG A 136 -31.51 -30.84 19.87
N ARG A 137 -32.78 -30.92 19.46
CA ARG A 137 -33.68 -32.00 19.86
C ARG A 137 -33.00 -33.31 19.47
N ARG A 138 -32.79 -34.21 20.44
CA ARG A 138 -32.26 -35.55 20.18
C ARG A 138 -33.19 -36.23 19.16
N PRO A 139 -32.66 -36.76 18.03
CA PRO A 139 -33.47 -37.37 16.98
C PRO A 139 -34.34 -38.55 17.47
N ASP A 140 -33.88 -39.27 18.49
CA ASP A 140 -34.54 -40.48 19.01
C ASP A 140 -35.72 -40.21 19.93
N ARG A 141 -36.25 -38.97 19.96
CA ARG A 141 -37.37 -38.63 20.83
C ARG A 141 -38.62 -38.25 20.05
N PRO A 142 -39.74 -38.97 20.23
CA PRO A 142 -41.01 -38.58 19.62
C PRO A 142 -41.56 -37.29 20.22
N ALA A 143 -42.16 -36.45 19.38
CA ALA A 143 -42.51 -35.05 19.67
C ALA A 143 -43.51 -34.84 20.84
N TRP A 144 -44.23 -35.88 21.26
CA TRP A 144 -45.22 -35.83 22.34
C TRP A 144 -44.63 -36.04 23.74
N GLN A 145 -43.35 -36.39 23.85
CA GLN A 145 -42.72 -36.66 25.14
C GLN A 145 -42.11 -35.36 25.72
N SER A 146 -42.65 -34.89 26.84
CA SER A 146 -42.27 -33.61 27.47
C SER A 146 -40.88 -33.66 28.14
N PRO A 147 -40.07 -32.58 28.15
CA PRO A 147 -38.70 -32.54 28.70
C PRO A 147 -38.50 -33.15 30.09
N TYR A 148 -39.54 -33.17 30.91
CA TYR A 148 -39.47 -33.50 32.33
C TYR A 148 -39.85 -34.95 32.67
N GLY A 149 -40.12 -35.79 31.67
CA GLY A 149 -40.47 -37.19 31.89
C GLY A 149 -41.79 -37.39 32.65
N PRO A 150 -42.30 -38.63 32.78
CA PRO A 150 -43.50 -38.88 33.55
C PRO A 150 -43.23 -38.66 35.06
N PRO A 151 -44.20 -38.11 35.81
CA PRO A 151 -44.04 -37.86 37.24
C PRO A 151 -43.78 -39.16 38.01
N LEU A 152 -42.81 -39.14 38.92
CA LEU A 152 -42.47 -40.27 39.79
C LEU A 152 -43.66 -40.61 40.70
N LYS A 153 -44.20 -41.82 40.60
CA LYS A 153 -45.21 -42.34 41.53
C LYS A 153 -44.54 -42.65 42.87
N ARG A 154 -44.87 -41.89 43.91
CA ARG A 154 -44.54 -42.23 45.31
C ARG A 154 -45.24 -43.56 45.68
N ARG A 155 -44.47 -44.52 46.19
CA ARG A 155 -44.97 -45.69 46.92
C ARG A 155 -45.28 -45.29 48.35
#